data_AF-A0A6G1YWV7-F1
#
_entry.id   AF-A0A6G1YWV7-F1
#
_cell.length_a   1.000
_cell.length_b   1.000
_cell.length_c   1.000
_cell.angle_alpha   90.00
_cell.angle_beta   90.00
_cell.angle_gamma   90.00
#
_symmetry.space_group_name_H-M   'P 1'
#
loop_
_entity.id
_entity.type
_entity.pdbx_description
1 polymer ?
#
loop_
_entity_poly.entity_id
_entity_poly.type
_entity_poly.pdbx_seq_one_letter_code
_entity_poly.pdbx_strand_id
1 'polypeptide(L)'
;MFGGHITLNGNLNQTINKSTFLLYKKIGEQYYDFQILEKIKSLIPEHITRLNEDGKIKSLMGWFKNDFMSWTPKYPICNRCMDKGRGNLPMHVRIVPGSSWKLRAMEIHRCDKCSYEYSFPRHGQILKIAEGRTADVANGRCFLVLS
;
A
#
# COMPACT_ATOMS: atom_id res chain seq x y z
N MET A 1 28.86 28.94 25.40
CA MET A 1 27.85 29.38 24.42
C MET A 1 28.23 28.80 23.07
N PHE A 2 27.57 27.74 22.62
CA PHE A 2 27.73 27.21 21.26
C PHE A 2 26.35 27.15 20.62
N GLY A 3 25.93 28.29 20.05
CA GLY A 3 24.77 28.36 19.19
C GLY A 3 25.13 27.82 17.81
N GLY A 4 24.91 26.52 17.60
CA GLY A 4 24.95 25.92 16.28
C GLY A 4 23.62 26.17 15.57
N HIS A 5 23.56 27.18 14.71
CA HIS A 5 22.47 27.33 13.74
C HIS A 5 22.49 26.12 12.80
N ILE A 6 21.51 25.22 12.94
CA ILE A 6 21.22 24.20 11.93
C ILE A 6 20.50 24.93 10.80
N THR A 7 21.24 25.34 9.77
CA THR A 7 20.65 25.76 8.50
C THR A 7 20.08 24.53 7.79
N LEU A 8 18.78 24.32 7.95
CA LEU A 8 18.04 23.31 7.18
C LEU A 8 18.05 23.71 5.69
N ASN A 9 18.75 22.87 4.94
CA ASN A 9 19.18 23.05 3.57
C ASN A 9 17.98 23.10 2.59
N GLY A 10 17.68 24.27 2.01
CA GLY A 10 16.57 24.45 1.05
C GLY A 10 16.59 23.51 -0.16
N ASN A 11 17.77 22.96 -0.48
CA ASN A 11 17.99 21.97 -1.55
C ASN A 11 17.33 20.60 -1.28
N LEU A 12 17.24 20.19 0.00
CA LEU A 12 16.66 18.91 0.38
C LEU A 12 15.13 18.93 0.19
N ASN A 13 14.48 20.02 0.59
CA ASN A 13 13.04 20.21 0.42
C ASN A 13 12.62 20.28 -1.05
N GLN A 14 13.42 20.91 -1.90
CA GLN A 14 13.16 21.00 -3.35
C GLN A 14 13.29 19.63 -4.05
N THR A 15 14.27 18.82 -3.63
CA THR A 15 14.50 17.47 -4.17
C THR A 15 13.43 16.48 -3.70
N ILE A 16 12.98 16.58 -2.44
CA ILE A 16 11.84 15.78 -1.91
C ILE A 16 10.56 16.11 -2.67
N ASN A 17 10.33 17.38 -3.01
CA ASN A 17 9.14 17.79 -3.75
C ASN A 17 9.16 17.24 -5.20
N LYS A 18 10.30 17.35 -5.90
CA LYS A 18 10.44 16.83 -7.27
C LYS A 18 10.31 15.31 -7.36
N SER A 19 10.92 14.57 -6.43
CA SER A 19 10.81 13.09 -6.39
C SER A 19 9.40 12.62 -6.07
N THR A 20 8.71 13.29 -5.14
CA THR A 20 7.31 13.03 -4.80
C THR A 20 6.38 13.35 -5.97
N PHE A 21 6.61 14.46 -6.68
CA PHE A 21 5.87 14.82 -7.88
C PHE A 21 6.04 13.77 -8.98
N LEU A 22 7.28 13.36 -9.28
CA LEU A 22 7.56 12.32 -10.28
C LEU A 22 6.90 10.99 -9.92
N LEU A 23 6.88 10.64 -8.62
CA LEU A 23 6.17 9.46 -8.13
C LEU A 23 4.67 9.54 -8.43
N TYR A 24 3.99 10.61 -8.03
CA TYR A 24 2.56 10.74 -8.27
C TYR A 24 2.22 10.87 -9.76
N LYS A 25 3.08 11.51 -10.55
CA LYS A 25 2.95 11.53 -12.01
C LYS A 25 2.95 10.11 -12.58
N LYS A 26 3.93 9.27 -12.21
CA LYS A 26 4.03 7.88 -12.67
C LYS A 26 2.87 7.00 -12.20
N ILE A 27 2.35 7.25 -10.99
CA ILE A 27 1.15 6.58 -10.50
C ILE A 27 -0.08 7.02 -11.31
N GLY A 28 -0.23 8.31 -11.56
CA GLY A 28 -1.34 8.91 -12.33
C GLY A 28 -1.39 8.42 -13.78
N GLU A 29 -0.25 8.30 -14.45
CA GLU A 29 -0.15 7.81 -15.83
C GLU A 29 -0.79 6.42 -16.03
N GLN A 30 -0.79 5.56 -15.01
CA GLN A 30 -1.35 4.20 -15.10
C GLN A 30 -2.88 4.17 -15.19
N TYR A 31 -3.58 5.22 -14.75
CA TYR A 31 -5.04 5.28 -14.82
C TYR A 31 -5.55 5.53 -16.24
N TYR A 32 -4.66 5.96 -17.15
CA TYR A 32 -4.98 6.15 -18.57
C TYR A 32 -4.53 4.97 -19.44
N ASP A 33 -3.90 3.95 -18.85
CA ASP A 33 -3.43 2.77 -19.57
C ASP A 33 -4.59 1.77 -19.76
N PHE A 34 -5.05 1.64 -21.00
CA PHE A 34 -6.15 0.75 -21.35
C PHE A 34 -5.91 -0.72 -20.96
N GLN A 35 -4.67 -1.22 -21.06
CA GLN A 35 -4.36 -2.61 -20.71
C GLN A 35 -4.47 -2.83 -19.20
N ILE A 36 -4.05 -1.85 -18.40
CA ILE A 36 -4.21 -1.88 -16.94
C ILE A 36 -5.70 -1.86 -16.60
N LEU A 37 -6.47 -0.95 -17.19
CA LEU A 37 -7.91 -0.82 -16.92
C LEU A 37 -8.67 -2.11 -17.26
N GLU A 38 -8.44 -2.71 -18.43
CA GLU A 38 -9.08 -3.97 -18.82
C GLU A 38 -8.74 -5.10 -17.87
N LYS A 39 -7.47 -5.20 -17.45
CA LYS A 39 -7.05 -6.23 -16.49
C LYS A 39 -7.66 -6.01 -15.11
N ILE A 40 -7.87 -4.78 -14.67
CA ILE A 40 -8.55 -4.49 -13.40
C ILE A 40 -10.04 -4.80 -13.50
N LYS A 41 -10.71 -4.38 -14.59
CA LYS A 41 -12.14 -4.63 -14.81
C LYS A 41 -12.46 -6.12 -14.82
N SER A 42 -11.59 -6.96 -15.37
CA SER A 42 -11.78 -8.42 -15.38
C SER A 42 -11.71 -9.06 -13.99
N LEU A 43 -11.21 -8.36 -12.96
CA LEU A 43 -11.23 -8.82 -11.58
C LEU A 43 -12.56 -8.53 -10.88
N ILE A 44 -13.40 -7.64 -11.43
CA ILE A 44 -14.66 -7.24 -10.84
C ILE A 44 -15.70 -8.36 -11.04
N PRO A 45 -16.40 -8.80 -9.98
CA PRO A 45 -17.46 -9.78 -10.09
C PRO A 45 -18.56 -9.33 -11.04
N GLU A 46 -19.03 -10.25 -11.88
CA GLU A 46 -20.01 -9.97 -12.93
C GLU A 46 -21.31 -9.37 -12.37
N HIS A 47 -21.77 -9.84 -11.20
CA HIS A 47 -22.99 -9.32 -10.57
C HIS A 47 -22.92 -7.82 -10.26
N ILE A 48 -21.73 -7.27 -9.97
CA ILE A 48 -21.51 -5.83 -9.73
C ILE A 48 -21.57 -5.06 -11.06
N THR A 49 -21.01 -5.62 -12.13
CA THR A 49 -20.98 -4.96 -13.46
C THR A 49 -22.37 -4.73 -14.05
N ARG A 50 -23.34 -5.59 -13.70
CA ARG A 50 -24.74 -5.55 -14.16
C ARG A 50 -25.63 -4.56 -13.39
N LEU A 51 -25.13 -3.94 -12.32
CA LEU A 51 -25.88 -2.95 -11.54
C LEU A 51 -26.00 -1.60 -12.27
N ASN A 52 -27.03 -0.83 -11.92
CA ASN A 52 -27.12 0.59 -12.27
C ASN A 52 -25.99 1.40 -11.60
N GLU A 53 -25.73 2.62 -12.05
CA GLU A 53 -24.55 3.40 -11.63
C GLU A 53 -24.47 3.59 -10.09
N ASP A 54 -25.59 3.98 -9.46
CA ASP A 54 -25.64 4.19 -8.01
C ASP A 54 -25.40 2.90 -7.20
N GLY A 55 -26.02 1.79 -7.62
CA GLY A 55 -25.84 0.48 -7.01
C GLY A 55 -24.45 -0.10 -7.25
N LYS A 56 -23.86 0.21 -8.42
CA LYS A 56 -22.54 -0.26 -8.85
C LYS A 56 -21.45 0.33 -7.99
N ILE A 57 -21.44 1.65 -7.78
CA ILE A 57 -20.41 2.30 -6.94
C ILE A 57 -20.43 1.71 -5.54
N LYS A 58 -21.61 1.68 -4.88
CA LYS A 58 -21.73 1.17 -3.52
C LYS A 58 -21.28 -0.30 -3.40
N SER A 59 -21.70 -1.14 -4.34
CA SER A 59 -21.35 -2.57 -4.32
C SER A 59 -19.87 -2.80 -4.63
N LEU A 60 -19.30 -2.03 -5.56
CA LEU A 60 -17.88 -2.09 -5.88
C LEU A 60 -17.02 -1.67 -4.69
N MET A 61 -17.40 -0.62 -3.97
CA MET A 61 -16.71 -0.20 -2.75
C MET A 61 -16.78 -1.28 -1.65
N GLY A 62 -17.96 -1.89 -1.47
CA GLY A 62 -18.17 -2.96 -0.51
C GLY A 62 -17.29 -4.17 -0.82
N TRP A 63 -17.37 -4.67 -2.05
CA TRP A 63 -16.55 -5.77 -2.54
C TRP A 63 -15.06 -5.46 -2.43
N PHE A 64 -14.64 -4.27 -2.85
CA PHE A 64 -13.24 -3.88 -2.79
C PHE A 64 -12.68 -3.97 -1.37
N LYS A 65 -13.42 -3.42 -0.40
CA LYS A 65 -13.00 -3.32 0.99
C LYS A 65 -13.04 -4.65 1.74
N ASN A 66 -14.06 -5.46 1.49
CA ASN A 66 -14.37 -6.62 2.32
C ASN A 66 -13.91 -7.94 1.68
N ASP A 67 -13.86 -8.01 0.35
CA ASP A 67 -13.64 -9.27 -0.38
C ASP A 67 -12.36 -9.25 -1.22
N PHE A 68 -12.02 -8.10 -1.83
CA PHE A 68 -10.88 -8.01 -2.73
C PHE A 68 -9.56 -7.67 -2.03
N MET A 69 -9.55 -6.66 -1.16
CA MET A 69 -8.35 -6.21 -0.44
C MET A 69 -8.38 -6.61 1.03
N SER A 70 -7.26 -7.16 1.49
CA SER A 70 -6.93 -7.32 2.90
C SER A 70 -6.18 -6.10 3.42
N TRP A 71 -6.45 -5.71 4.65
CA TRP A 71 -5.81 -4.55 5.28
C TRP A 71 -4.76 -4.99 6.28
N THR A 72 -3.51 -4.58 6.07
CA THR A 72 -2.44 -4.79 7.05
C THR A 72 -2.77 -3.99 8.30
N PRO A 73 -2.78 -4.59 9.50
CA PRO A 73 -3.07 -3.86 10.73
C PRO A 73 -1.96 -2.83 11.00
N LYS A 74 -2.35 -1.65 11.49
CA LYS A 74 -1.41 -0.58 11.88
C LYS A 74 -0.39 -1.05 12.93
N TYR A 75 -0.79 -1.98 13.79
CA TYR A 75 0.04 -2.59 14.81
C TYR A 75 0.07 -4.10 14.59
N PRO A 76 1.01 -4.61 13.78
CA PRO A 76 1.09 -6.01 13.43
C PRO A 76 1.46 -6.86 14.65
N ILE A 77 0.77 -7.98 14.79
CA ILE A 77 0.98 -8.98 15.84
C ILE A 77 1.54 -10.26 15.23
N CYS A 78 2.40 -10.97 15.96
CA CYS A 78 3.01 -12.19 15.48
C CYS A 78 2.01 -13.36 15.52
N ASN A 79 1.49 -13.73 14.35
CA ASN A 79 0.62 -14.90 14.18
C ASN A 79 1.25 -16.19 14.71
N ARG A 80 2.53 -16.47 14.42
CA ARG A 80 3.23 -17.67 14.91
C ARG A 80 3.33 -17.74 16.44
N CYS A 81 3.38 -16.61 17.12
CA CYS A 81 3.37 -16.58 18.58
C CYS A 81 1.96 -16.77 19.13
N MET A 82 0.97 -16.15 18.49
CA MET A 82 -0.44 -16.33 18.81
C MET A 82 -0.86 -17.81 18.69
N ASP A 83 -0.54 -18.46 17.56
CA ASP A 83 -0.86 -19.86 17.29
C ASP A 83 -0.22 -20.82 18.30
N LYS A 84 0.91 -20.42 18.91
CA LYS A 84 1.62 -21.17 19.94
C LYS A 84 1.16 -20.82 21.37
N GLY A 85 0.09 -20.05 21.53
CA GLY A 85 -0.43 -19.64 22.85
C GLY A 85 0.46 -18.65 23.60
N ARG A 86 1.38 -17.95 22.93
CA ARG A 86 2.29 -16.96 23.56
C ARG A 86 1.67 -15.55 23.66
N GLY A 87 0.42 -15.39 23.23
CA GLY A 87 -0.33 -14.14 23.28
C GLY A 87 -0.06 -13.17 22.12
N ASN A 88 -0.61 -11.95 22.25
CA ASN A 88 -0.56 -10.88 21.26
C ASN A 88 0.78 -10.15 21.31
N LEU A 89 1.82 -10.75 20.73
CA LEU A 89 3.15 -10.14 20.70
C LEU A 89 3.27 -9.17 19.52
N PRO A 90 3.57 -7.88 19.76
CA PRO A 90 3.75 -6.91 18.68
C PRO A 90 5.01 -7.24 17.86
N MET A 91 5.00 -6.84 16.60
CA MET A 91 6.15 -6.97 15.70
C MET A 91 6.84 -5.63 15.49
N HIS A 92 8.17 -5.67 15.40
CA HIS A 92 8.97 -4.52 14.99
C HIS A 92 8.86 -4.33 13.49
N VAL A 93 8.63 -3.08 13.08
CA VAL A 93 8.47 -2.70 11.69
C VAL A 93 9.65 -1.85 11.26
N ARG A 94 10.32 -2.27 10.20
CA ARG A 94 11.40 -1.51 9.55
C ARG A 94 11.01 -1.21 8.11
N ILE A 95 11.09 0.05 7.71
CA ILE A 95 10.87 0.46 6.32
C ILE A 95 12.22 0.62 5.63
N VAL A 96 12.44 -0.13 4.56
CA VAL A 96 13.59 -0.03 3.66
C VAL A 96 13.13 0.70 2.40
N PRO A 97 13.66 1.89 2.08
CA PRO A 97 13.32 2.59 0.85
C PRO A 97 13.62 1.73 -0.38
N GLY A 98 12.71 1.72 -1.34
CA GLY A 98 12.90 1.02 -2.59
C GLY A 98 13.66 1.87 -3.59
N SER A 99 14.16 1.24 -4.64
CA SER A 99 15.01 1.89 -5.65
C SER A 99 14.22 2.59 -6.76
N SER A 100 12.89 2.48 -6.80
CA SER A 100 12.08 3.02 -7.90
C SER A 100 10.65 3.38 -7.48
N TRP A 101 9.94 4.07 -8.36
CA TRP A 101 8.50 4.31 -8.15
C TRP A 101 7.66 3.02 -8.17
N LYS A 102 8.16 1.96 -8.83
CA LYS A 102 7.48 0.66 -8.95
C LYS A 102 7.46 -0.11 -7.63
N LEU A 103 8.58 -0.09 -6.91
CA LEU A 103 8.72 -0.59 -5.54
C LEU A 103 9.20 0.56 -4.68
N ARG A 104 8.27 1.21 -3.98
CA ARG A 104 8.52 2.45 -3.22
C ARG A 104 9.29 2.18 -1.94
N ALA A 105 8.98 1.06 -1.29
CA ALA A 105 9.65 0.59 -0.09
C ALA A 105 9.35 -0.89 0.16
N MET A 106 10.14 -1.50 1.03
CA MET A 106 9.86 -2.80 1.63
C MET A 106 9.70 -2.62 3.13
N GLU A 107 8.56 -3.05 3.66
CA GLU A 107 8.29 -3.05 5.08
C GLU A 107 8.59 -4.43 5.64
N ILE A 108 9.51 -4.52 6.59
CA ILE A 108 9.95 -5.77 7.19
C ILE A 108 9.36 -5.83 8.60
N HIS A 109 8.56 -6.86 8.85
CA HIS A 109 7.93 -7.12 10.14
C HIS A 109 8.65 -8.27 10.82
N ARG A 110 9.24 -8.02 11.98
CA ARG A 110 10.02 -9.02 12.73
C ARG A 110 9.49 -9.19 14.15
N CYS A 111 9.38 -10.44 14.58
CA CYS A 111 9.08 -10.78 15.97
C CYS A 111 10.37 -11.13 16.73
N ASP A 112 10.63 -10.45 17.84
CA ASP A 112 11.84 -10.69 18.64
C ASP A 112 11.79 -12.01 19.42
N LYS A 113 10.59 -12.55 19.69
CA LYS A 113 10.42 -13.76 20.51
C LYS A 113 10.61 -15.05 19.73
N CYS A 114 10.22 -15.09 18.46
CA CYS A 114 10.33 -16.30 17.64
C CYS A 114 11.20 -16.11 16.39
N SER A 115 11.77 -14.92 16.21
CA SER A 115 12.59 -14.54 15.04
C SER A 115 11.87 -14.69 13.70
N TYR A 116 10.55 -14.86 13.71
CA TYR A 116 9.75 -14.86 12.49
C TYR A 116 9.77 -13.47 11.88
N GLU A 117 9.98 -13.44 10.58
CA GLU A 117 10.00 -12.22 9.79
C GLU A 117 9.19 -12.42 8.52
N TYR A 118 8.46 -11.39 8.11
CA TYR A 118 7.87 -11.31 6.78
C TYR A 118 8.05 -9.90 6.20
N SER A 119 8.12 -9.83 4.87
CA SER A 119 8.26 -8.58 4.13
C SER A 119 6.98 -8.22 3.40
N PHE A 120 6.55 -6.98 3.52
CA PHE A 120 5.42 -6.39 2.80
C PHE A 120 5.94 -5.35 1.78
N PRO A 121 5.94 -5.67 0.47
CA PRO A 121 6.39 -4.74 -0.56
C PRO A 121 5.37 -3.62 -0.81
N ARG A 122 5.81 -2.37 -0.70
CA ARG A 122 4.99 -1.18 -1.01
C ARG A 122 5.12 -0.84 -2.50
N HIS A 123 4.32 -1.49 -3.33
CA HIS A 123 4.28 -1.23 -4.77
C HIS A 123 3.70 0.16 -5.10
N GLY A 124 4.12 0.71 -6.24
CA GLY A 124 3.46 1.84 -6.92
C GLY A 124 2.74 1.44 -8.21
N GLN A 125 2.89 0.18 -8.64
CA GLN A 125 2.20 -0.35 -9.81
C GLN A 125 0.82 -0.87 -9.45
N ILE A 126 -0.22 -0.38 -10.14
CA ILE A 126 -1.62 -0.73 -9.88
C ILE A 126 -1.84 -2.25 -9.94
N LEU A 127 -1.34 -2.89 -11.01
CA LEU A 127 -1.50 -4.33 -11.20
C LEU A 127 -0.83 -5.16 -10.10
N LYS A 128 0.34 -4.75 -9.61
CA LYS A 128 1.03 -5.47 -8.52
C LYS A 128 0.27 -5.35 -7.20
N ILE A 129 -0.38 -4.22 -6.96
CA ILE A 129 -1.21 -4.04 -5.78
C ILE A 129 -2.47 -4.90 -5.89
N ALA A 130 -3.12 -4.92 -7.06
CA ALA A 130 -4.29 -5.76 -7.32
C ALA A 130 -3.96 -7.27 -7.21
N GLU A 131 -2.79 -7.70 -7.72
CA GLU A 131 -2.29 -9.07 -7.56
C GLU A 131 -2.03 -9.43 -6.10
N GLY A 132 -1.43 -8.51 -5.33
CA GLY A 132 -1.09 -8.73 -3.92
C GLY A 132 -2.30 -8.70 -2.97
N ARG A 133 -3.45 -8.16 -3.41
CA ARG A 133 -4.70 -8.08 -2.65
C ARG A 133 -4.55 -7.53 -1.24
N THR A 134 -3.50 -6.75 -0.98
CA THR A 134 -3.16 -6.30 0.36
C THR A 134 -2.83 -4.82 0.33
N ALA A 135 -3.57 -4.05 1.11
CA ALA A 135 -3.33 -2.62 1.33
C ALA A 135 -2.85 -2.42 2.76
N ASP A 136 -1.95 -1.46 2.95
CA ASP A 136 -1.68 -0.92 4.27
C ASP A 136 -2.65 0.24 4.55
N VAL A 137 -3.03 0.44 5.80
CA VAL A 137 -3.83 1.59 6.26
C VAL A 137 -3.15 2.92 5.88
N ALA A 138 -1.81 2.99 5.83
CA ALA A 138 -1.10 4.17 5.34
C ALA A 138 -1.13 4.30 3.80
N ASN A 139 -1.50 3.25 3.07
CA ASN A 139 -1.73 3.20 1.63
C ASN A 139 -3.23 3.16 1.30
N GLY A 140 -4.06 3.96 1.98
CA GLY A 140 -5.47 4.20 1.62
C GLY A 140 -5.72 4.79 0.22
N ARG A 141 -4.76 4.70 -0.71
CA ARG A 141 -4.78 5.24 -2.07
C ARG A 141 -4.95 4.18 -3.15
N CYS A 142 -5.49 3.01 -2.80
CA CYS A 142 -5.84 1.98 -3.77
C CYS A 142 -7.27 2.17 -4.32
N PHE A 143 -8.07 3.03 -3.68
CA PHE A 143 -9.46 3.29 -4.05
C PHE A 143 -9.65 3.87 -5.46
N LEU A 144 -8.71 4.69 -5.94
CA LEU A 144 -8.81 5.37 -7.23
C LEU A 144 -8.79 4.43 -8.45
N VAL A 145 -8.45 3.14 -8.27
CA VAL A 145 -8.28 2.18 -9.37
C VAL A 145 -9.60 1.61 -9.88
N LEU A 146 -10.67 1.69 -9.07
CA LEU A 146 -11.93 1.01 -9.37
C LEU A 146 -13.11 1.96 -9.62
N SER A 147 -13.01 3.23 -9.21
CA SER A 147 -14.01 4.28 -9.49
C SER A 147 -13.70 4.99 -10.80
#